data_AF-A0A7S2A9H5-F1
#
_entry.id   AF-A0A7S2A9H5-F1
#
_cell.length_a   1.000
_cell.length_b   1.000
_cell.length_c   1.000
_cell.angle_alpha   90.00
_cell.angle_beta   90.00
_cell.angle_gamma   90.00
#
_symmetry.space_group_name_H-M   'P 1'
#
loop_
_entity.id
_entity.type
_entity.pdbx_description
1 polymer ?
#
loop_
_entity_poly.entity_id
_entity_poly.type
_entity_poly.pdbx_seq_one_letter_code
_entity_poly.pdbx_strand_id
1 'polypeptide(L)'
;GGGKFEDKFDPRTDDPARARALESSLWELDALGRHYHPAVSALAKSVGTEGEEVPRHDLEEFLGHTYQGLFEAERNRAKNRKRRAVPTTFGTPGGLFEEGDAFDGLLEIPTTTKVDTEAKE
;
A
#
# COMPACT_ATOMS: atom_id res chain seq x y z
N GLY A 1 -31.72 8.25 -12.14
CA GLY A 1 -31.32 7.84 -13.49
C GLY A 1 -29.82 7.78 -13.53
N GLY A 2 -29.23 6.59 -13.48
CA GLY A 2 -27.77 6.41 -13.51
C GLY A 2 -27.32 6.20 -14.94
N GLY A 3 -26.93 7.28 -15.63
CA GLY A 3 -26.11 7.13 -16.82
C GLY A 3 -24.78 6.52 -16.41
N LYS A 4 -24.38 5.39 -17.02
CA LYS A 4 -23.04 4.83 -16.82
C LYS A 4 -22.04 5.89 -17.28
N PHE A 5 -21.26 6.42 -16.36
CA PHE A 5 -20.11 7.24 -16.70
C PHE A 5 -19.03 6.32 -17.27
N GLU A 6 -18.67 6.53 -18.53
CA GLU A 6 -17.66 5.76 -19.25
C GLU A 6 -16.44 6.67 -19.45
N ASP A 7 -15.27 6.18 -19.02
CA ASP A 7 -14.01 6.91 -19.19
C ASP A 7 -13.67 7.04 -20.68
N LYS A 8 -13.39 8.28 -21.10
CA LYS A 8 -13.14 8.64 -22.49
C LYS A 8 -11.66 8.64 -22.87
N PHE A 9 -10.74 8.40 -21.94
CA PHE A 9 -9.31 8.36 -22.24
C PHE A 9 -8.96 7.23 -23.22
N ASP A 10 -8.24 7.54 -24.31
CA ASP A 10 -7.72 6.54 -25.26
C ASP A 10 -6.19 6.44 -25.16
N PRO A 11 -5.65 5.38 -24.51
CA PRO A 11 -4.21 5.23 -24.31
C PRO A 11 -3.44 4.79 -25.56
N ARG A 12 -4.13 4.45 -26.66
CA ARG A 12 -3.50 3.91 -27.88
C ARG A 12 -3.22 4.98 -28.93
N THR A 13 -3.71 6.20 -28.72
CA THR A 13 -3.52 7.29 -29.66
C THR A 13 -2.17 7.98 -29.40
N ASP A 14 -1.35 8.11 -30.44
CA ASP A 14 -0.04 8.77 -30.35
C ASP A 14 -0.13 10.31 -30.20
N ASP A 15 -1.27 10.90 -30.62
CA ASP A 15 -1.53 12.33 -30.51
C ASP A 15 -2.16 12.69 -29.14
N PRO A 16 -1.45 13.40 -28.26
CA PRO A 16 -1.94 13.72 -26.92
C PRO A 16 -3.21 14.58 -26.95
N ALA A 17 -3.43 15.41 -27.98
CA ALA A 17 -4.64 16.22 -28.10
C ALA A 17 -5.89 15.37 -28.38
N ARG A 18 -5.71 14.18 -28.96
CA ARG A 18 -6.79 13.24 -29.32
C ARG A 18 -7.06 12.17 -28.27
N ALA A 19 -6.21 12.04 -27.25
CA ALA A 19 -6.35 11.05 -26.17
C ALA A 19 -7.54 11.34 -25.23
N ARG A 20 -8.14 12.54 -25.29
CA ARG A 20 -9.30 12.98 -24.47
C ARG A 20 -9.10 12.87 -22.96
N ALA A 21 -7.88 13.08 -22.46
CA ALA A 21 -7.57 13.03 -21.02
C ALA A 21 -8.31 14.08 -20.17
N LEU A 22 -8.78 15.19 -20.75
CA LEU A 22 -9.57 16.18 -20.02
C LEU A 22 -11.02 15.73 -19.77
N GLU A 23 -11.52 14.77 -20.54
CA GLU A 23 -12.85 14.20 -20.37
C GLU A 23 -12.82 12.93 -19.49
N SER A 24 -11.66 12.56 -18.96
CA SER A 24 -11.46 11.42 -18.06
C SER A 24 -11.27 11.85 -16.61
N SER A 25 -11.00 10.87 -15.74
CA SER A 25 -10.70 11.07 -14.33
C SER A 25 -9.44 10.29 -13.95
N LEU A 26 -8.67 10.79 -12.97
CA LEU A 26 -7.43 10.16 -12.47
C LEU A 26 -7.72 9.13 -11.37
N TRP A 27 -8.41 8.04 -11.72
CA TRP A 27 -8.74 6.98 -10.77
C TRP A 27 -7.51 6.16 -10.34
N GLU A 28 -6.45 6.14 -11.17
CA GLU A 28 -5.21 5.44 -10.87
C GLU A 28 -4.50 6.04 -9.65
N LEU A 29 -4.57 7.37 -9.48
CA LEU A 29 -4.00 8.05 -8.30
C LEU A 29 -4.80 7.75 -7.03
N ASP A 30 -6.13 7.67 -7.12
CA ASP A 30 -6.98 7.27 -5.98
C ASP A 30 -6.65 5.84 -5.52
N ALA A 31 -6.48 4.92 -6.48
CA ALA A 31 -6.01 3.57 -6.19
C ALA A 31 -4.60 3.57 -5.55
N LEU A 32 -3.68 4.40 -6.07
CA LEU A 32 -2.33 4.55 -5.53
C LEU A 32 -2.32 5.17 -4.12
N GLY A 33 -3.35 5.93 -3.74
CA GLY A 33 -3.58 6.40 -2.38
C GLY A 33 -3.68 5.26 -1.35
N ARG A 34 -3.91 4.01 -1.78
CA ARG A 34 -3.99 2.81 -0.93
C ARG A 34 -2.73 1.94 -1.01
N HIS A 35 -1.63 2.49 -1.50
CA HIS A 35 -0.34 1.79 -1.61
C HIS A 35 0.22 1.37 -0.24
N TYR A 36 0.96 0.25 -0.21
CA TYR A 36 1.48 -0.34 1.03
C TYR A 36 2.52 0.55 1.73
N HIS A 37 3.33 1.27 0.95
CA HIS A 37 4.36 2.14 1.49
C HIS A 37 3.76 3.49 1.94
N PRO A 38 3.83 3.86 3.23
CA PRO A 38 3.13 5.03 3.75
C PRO A 38 3.50 6.35 3.07
N ALA A 39 4.76 6.54 2.69
CA ALA A 39 5.20 7.77 2.03
C ALA A 39 4.60 7.93 0.62
N VAL A 40 4.46 6.83 -0.13
CA VAL A 40 3.86 6.85 -1.47
C VAL A 40 2.35 7.09 -1.37
N SER A 41 1.68 6.45 -0.40
CA SER A 41 0.26 6.69 -0.11
C SER A 41 0.00 8.17 0.26
N ALA A 42 0.87 8.77 1.08
CA ALA A 42 0.75 10.17 1.47
C ALA A 42 0.93 11.12 0.28
N LEU A 43 1.93 10.88 -0.56
CA LEU A 43 2.19 11.69 -1.76
C LEU A 43 1.04 11.58 -2.78
N ALA A 44 0.55 10.35 -3.03
CA ALA A 44 -0.59 10.16 -3.93
C ALA A 44 -1.86 10.91 -3.45
N LYS A 45 -2.08 10.96 -2.13
CA LYS A 45 -3.19 11.69 -1.52
C LYS A 45 -3.00 13.21 -1.50
N SER A 46 -1.76 13.70 -1.57
CA SER A 46 -1.51 15.15 -1.56
C SER A 46 -1.91 15.80 -2.87
N VAL A 47 -1.85 15.06 -3.98
CA VAL A 47 -2.28 15.51 -5.31
C VAL A 47 -3.73 16.01 -5.27
N GLY A 48 -3.93 17.30 -5.56
CA GLY A 48 -5.25 17.95 -5.56
C GLY A 48 -5.74 18.46 -4.19
N THR A 49 -4.99 18.22 -3.12
CA THR A 49 -5.27 18.77 -1.77
C THR A 49 -4.29 19.86 -1.33
N GLU A 50 -3.12 19.91 -1.97
CA GLU A 50 -2.13 20.97 -1.77
C GLU A 50 -2.69 22.32 -2.25
N GLY A 51 -2.62 23.35 -1.40
CA GLY A 51 -2.97 24.72 -1.77
C GLY A 51 -1.83 25.43 -2.50
N GLU A 52 -2.10 26.63 -3.03
CA GLU A 52 -1.11 27.42 -3.78
C GLU A 52 0.12 27.86 -2.94
N GLU A 53 0.01 27.76 -1.61
CA GLU A 53 1.09 28.08 -0.66
C GLU A 53 2.14 26.97 -0.52
N VAL A 54 1.85 25.75 -0.99
CA VAL A 54 2.78 24.61 -0.90
C VAL A 54 3.91 24.81 -1.93
N PRO A 55 5.19 24.81 -1.49
CA PRO A 55 6.31 24.91 -2.43
C PRO A 55 6.28 23.76 -3.44
N ARG A 56 6.68 24.06 -4.68
CA ARG A 56 6.81 23.04 -5.72
C ARG A 56 7.85 22.01 -5.30
N HIS A 57 7.51 20.74 -5.47
CA HIS A 57 8.41 19.61 -5.26
C HIS A 57 9.60 19.64 -6.22
N ASP A 58 10.81 19.43 -5.73
CA ASP A 58 12.01 19.25 -6.57
C ASP A 58 12.11 17.80 -7.03
N LEU A 59 12.04 17.57 -8.36
CA LEU A 59 12.02 16.23 -8.95
C LEU A 59 13.35 15.48 -8.80
N GLU A 60 14.47 16.19 -8.70
CA GLU A 60 15.81 15.58 -8.54
C GLU A 60 15.91 14.81 -7.22
N GLU A 61 15.22 15.28 -6.18
CA GLU A 61 15.17 14.61 -4.88
C GLU A 61 14.42 13.25 -4.98
N PHE A 62 13.40 13.15 -5.85
CA PHE A 62 12.63 11.92 -6.03
C PHE A 62 13.33 10.91 -6.94
N LEU A 63 14.07 11.37 -7.94
CA LEU A 63 14.71 10.51 -8.93
C LEU A 63 15.77 9.57 -8.33
N GLY A 64 16.43 10.00 -7.25
CA GLY A 64 17.45 9.20 -6.56
C GLY A 64 16.92 8.03 -5.72
N HIS A 65 15.60 7.84 -5.61
CA HIS A 65 15.04 6.81 -4.76
C HIS A 65 15.18 5.42 -5.38
N THR A 66 15.83 4.51 -4.66
CA THR A 66 15.96 3.10 -5.02
C THR A 66 15.34 2.22 -3.93
N TYR A 67 14.96 0.98 -4.29
CA TYR A 67 14.46 0.01 -3.30
C TYR A 67 15.49 -0.26 -2.19
N GLN A 68 16.78 -0.28 -2.54
CA GLN A 68 17.86 -0.41 -1.55
C GLN A 68 17.87 0.78 -0.59
N GLY A 69 17.84 2.01 -1.11
CA GLY A 69 17.80 3.21 -0.28
C GLY A 69 16.58 3.25 0.63
N LEU A 70 15.41 2.85 0.11
CA LEU A 70 14.17 2.79 0.88
C LEU A 70 14.27 1.79 2.04
N PHE A 71 14.82 0.61 1.79
CA PHE A 71 15.04 -0.41 2.81
C PHE A 71 16.04 0.05 3.87
N GLU A 72 17.15 0.65 3.46
CA GLU A 72 18.16 1.16 4.38
C GLU A 72 17.62 2.31 5.25
N ALA A 73 16.79 3.17 4.67
CA ALA A 73 16.10 4.25 5.39
C ALA A 73 15.16 3.69 6.47
N GLU A 74 14.32 2.71 6.16
CA GLU A 74 13.40 2.11 7.14
C GLU A 74 14.17 1.34 8.24
N ARG A 75 15.25 0.63 7.87
CA ARG A 75 16.16 -0.01 8.83
C ARG A 75 16.78 0.99 9.79
N ASN A 76 17.21 2.15 9.30
CA ASN A 76 17.84 3.19 10.12
C ASN A 76 16.81 3.98 10.94
N ARG A 77 15.58 4.14 10.44
CA ARG A 77 14.46 4.74 11.16
C ARG A 77 14.16 3.99 12.46
N ALA A 78 14.22 2.66 12.43
CA ALA A 78 14.05 1.80 13.60
C ALA A 78 15.16 1.96 14.66
N LYS A 79 16.36 2.40 14.25
CA LYS A 79 17.48 2.71 15.16
C LYS A 79 17.33 4.08 15.83
N ASN A 80 16.79 5.05 15.10
CA ASN A 80 16.73 6.46 15.54
C ASN A 80 15.47 6.80 16.35
N ARG A 81 14.37 6.07 16.17
CA ARG A 81 13.24 6.15 17.10
C ARG A 81 13.58 5.34 18.36
N LYS A 82 13.51 5.96 19.55
CA LYS A 82 13.34 5.19 20.81
C LYS A 82 12.27 4.16 20.53
N ARG A 83 12.61 2.87 20.61
CA ARG A 83 11.74 1.75 20.21
C ARG A 83 10.37 1.92 20.85
N ARG A 84 9.43 2.57 20.16
CA ARG A 84 8.03 2.58 20.56
C ARG A 84 7.61 1.13 20.44
N ALA A 85 7.00 0.59 21.48
CA ALA A 85 6.48 -0.77 21.43
C ALA A 85 5.64 -0.92 20.17
N VAL A 86 6.00 -1.89 19.32
CA VAL A 86 5.24 -2.16 18.10
C VAL A 86 3.90 -2.73 18.55
N PRO A 87 2.77 -2.16 18.11
CA PRO A 87 1.46 -2.70 18.45
C PRO A 87 1.36 -4.14 17.98
N THR A 88 1.08 -5.05 18.90
CA THR A 88 0.77 -6.45 18.60
C THR A 88 -0.73 -6.62 18.48
N THR A 89 -1.17 -7.62 17.72
CA THR A 89 -2.58 -8.00 17.63
C THR A 89 -3.06 -8.50 18.99
N PHE A 90 -4.25 -8.07 19.42
CA PHE A 90 -4.82 -8.43 20.73
C PHE A 90 -5.27 -9.89 20.79
N GLY A 91 -5.74 -10.45 19.67
CA GLY A 91 -6.14 -11.86 19.58
C GLY A 91 -4.95 -12.76 19.30
N THR A 92 -4.83 -13.84 20.08
CA THR A 92 -3.93 -14.96 19.77
C THR A 92 -4.55 -15.74 18.60
N PRO A 93 -3.88 -15.88 17.45
CA PRO A 93 -4.42 -16.65 16.34
C PRO A 93 -4.57 -18.13 16.73
N GLY A 94 -5.61 -18.80 16.23
CA GLY A 94 -5.86 -20.23 16.49
C GLY A 94 -4.85 -21.13 15.78
N GLY A 95 -4.32 -20.67 14.65
CA GLY A 95 -3.21 -21.25 13.91
C GLY A 95 -2.57 -20.23 12.95
N LEU A 96 -1.41 -20.56 12.39
CA LEU A 96 -0.76 -19.71 11.37
C LEU A 96 -1.44 -19.82 9.99
N PHE A 97 -2.08 -20.97 9.74
CA PHE A 97 -2.81 -21.26 8.51
C PHE A 97 -4.07 -22.04 8.88
N GLU A 98 -5.23 -21.39 8.77
CA GLU A 98 -6.51 -21.98 9.10
C GLU A 98 -7.27 -22.34 7.81
N GLU A 99 -8.11 -23.37 7.89
CA GLU A 99 -9.01 -23.77 6.79
C GLU A 99 -9.97 -22.60 6.51
N GLY A 100 -9.96 -22.06 5.28
CA GLY A 100 -10.67 -20.83 4.90
C GLY A 100 -9.85 -19.53 4.89
N ASP A 101 -8.55 -19.54 5.21
CA ASP A 101 -7.67 -18.38 5.03
C ASP A 101 -7.22 -18.21 3.56
N ALA A 102 -6.60 -17.07 3.22
CA ALA A 102 -6.08 -16.75 1.89
C ALA A 102 -5.00 -17.74 1.38
N PHE A 103 -4.47 -18.60 2.26
CA PHE A 103 -3.49 -19.64 1.95
C PHE A 103 -4.06 -21.06 1.97
N ASP A 104 -5.38 -21.20 2.12
CA ASP A 104 -6.05 -22.50 2.16
C ASP A 104 -5.84 -23.27 0.84
N GLY A 105 -5.39 -24.51 0.95
CA GLY A 105 -5.00 -25.36 -0.18
C GLY A 105 -3.72 -24.97 -0.93
N LEU A 106 -3.02 -23.90 -0.55
CA LEU A 106 -1.77 -23.47 -1.21
C LEU A 106 -0.53 -24.17 -0.63
N LEU A 107 -0.56 -24.50 0.66
CA LEU A 107 0.55 -25.14 1.37
C LEU A 107 0.07 -26.48 1.91
N GLU A 108 0.87 -27.53 1.71
CA GLU A 108 0.67 -28.81 2.42
C GLU A 108 1.15 -28.65 3.86
N ILE A 109 0.22 -28.28 4.74
CA ILE A 109 0.51 -27.97 6.13
C ILE A 109 0.28 -29.24 6.95
N PRO A 110 1.30 -29.80 7.63
CA PRO A 110 1.07 -30.85 8.60
C PRO A 110 0.26 -30.23 9.76
N THR A 111 -1.01 -30.63 9.88
CA THR A 111 -1.93 -30.14 10.90
C THR A 111 -1.31 -30.34 12.28
N THR A 112 -1.04 -29.26 13.00
CA THR A 112 -0.53 -29.34 14.37
C THR A 112 -1.66 -29.83 15.27
N THR A 113 -1.65 -31.11 15.63
CA THR A 113 -2.48 -31.64 16.71
C THR A 113 -2.16 -30.83 17.97
N LYS A 114 -3.20 -30.22 18.54
CA LYS A 114 -3.17 -29.52 19.82
C LYS A 114 -2.45 -30.41 20.85
N VAL A 115 -1.27 -29.98 21.29
CA VAL A 115 -0.64 -30.54 22.48
C VAL A 115 -1.37 -29.87 23.64
N ASP A 116 -2.23 -30.64 24.30
CA ASP A 116 -2.92 -30.22 25.51
C ASP A 116 -1.87 -29.91 26.58
N THR A 117 -1.65 -28.63 26.85
CA THR A 117 -0.84 -28.19 27.98
C THR A 117 -1.67 -28.38 29.26
N GLU A 118 -1.69 -29.61 29.78
CA GLU A 118 -2.11 -29.86 31.16
C GLU A 118 -1.13 -29.16 32.11
N ALA A 119 -1.55 -28.00 32.63
CA ALA A 119 -0.95 -27.40 33.81
C ALA A 119 -1.28 -28.30 35.01
N LYS A 120 -0.28 -29.07 35.47
CA LYS A 120 -0.31 -29.74 36.77
C LYS A 120 0.18 -28.77 37.85
N GLU A 121 -0.68 -28.59 38.84
CA GLU A 121 -0.52 -27.89 40.12
C GLU A 121 0.62 -28.45 40.97
#